data_AF-A0A0U5HZ81-F1
#
_entry.id   AF-A0A0U5HZ81-F1
#
_cell.length_a   1.000
_cell.length_b   1.000
_cell.length_c   1.000
_cell.angle_alpha   90.00
_cell.angle_beta   90.00
_cell.angle_gamma   90.00
#
_symmetry.space_group_name_H-M   'P 1'
#
loop_
_entity.id
_entity.type
_entity.pdbx_description
1 polymer ?
#
loop_
_entity_poly.entity_id
_entity_poly.type
_entity_poly.pdbx_seq_one_letter_code
_entity_poly.pdbx_strand_id
1 'polypeptide(L)'
;MFDVASFTLGSSLAASGTATVSYPSGRSKGSYVGVGNKGHVLVVNGNTYVSPTHFALTFNANASNITLTWGAGMPTIASGTTCSLQINRLGPDDYITRPTTDVVKVINASVQLINLGSPNVADADGVAASQSVTIATTPLAVINGALATSGVATFDVPRNVVAAWTGTAVLTVTGTDEFGNTVVESSASGTSLAGKKAFKTVTSASFSANVTSATIGTGDVLGLPVYLPATGLVLHELEDGATATAGTVVAGVTTKATATTGDVRGTYDPNSACDGSKGFVLVAAIPDASNRGVSQYAG
;
A
#
# COMPACT_ATOMS: atom_id res chain seq x y z
N MET A 1 0.54 -21.84 3.35
CA MET A 1 1.67 -21.80 4.31
C MET A 1 1.70 -23.14 4.99
N PHE A 2 2.86 -23.70 5.33
CA PHE A 2 2.91 -25.02 5.97
C PHE A 2 3.84 -25.05 7.18
N ASP A 3 3.65 -26.05 8.03
CA ASP A 3 4.65 -26.46 9.02
C ASP A 3 5.14 -27.87 8.64
N VAL A 4 6.33 -28.25 9.14
CA VAL A 4 6.87 -29.60 8.96
C VAL A 4 6.96 -30.29 10.32
N ALA A 5 6.38 -31.49 10.41
CA ALA A 5 6.47 -32.38 11.56
C ALA A 5 7.22 -33.65 11.18
N SER A 6 8.34 -33.92 11.85
CA SER A 6 9.10 -35.17 11.70
C SER A 6 8.71 -36.15 12.79
N PHE A 7 8.44 -37.41 12.43
CA PHE A 7 8.11 -38.48 13.38
C PHE A 7 8.60 -39.84 12.88
N THR A 8 8.74 -40.80 13.80
CA THR A 8 9.13 -42.18 13.49
C THR A 8 7.96 -43.11 13.81
N LEU A 9 7.66 -44.04 12.91
CA LEU A 9 6.56 -44.99 13.10
C LEU A 9 6.87 -46.01 14.21
N GLY A 10 6.04 -46.04 15.26
CA GLY A 10 6.15 -47.05 16.33
C GLY A 10 5.66 -48.44 15.92
N SER A 11 4.89 -48.54 14.84
CA SER A 11 4.38 -49.79 14.26
C SER A 11 4.26 -49.64 12.74
N SER A 12 4.24 -50.75 12.01
CA SER A 12 4.06 -50.72 10.56
C SER A 12 2.72 -50.08 10.18
N LEU A 13 2.74 -49.10 9.27
CA LEU A 13 1.56 -48.42 8.75
C LEU A 13 1.08 -49.16 7.49
N ALA A 14 0.20 -50.14 7.70
CA ALA A 14 -0.45 -50.89 6.62
C ALA A 14 -1.65 -50.12 6.03
N ALA A 15 -2.19 -50.59 4.90
CA ALA A 15 -3.37 -50.02 4.26
C ALA A 15 -4.53 -49.83 5.26
N SER A 16 -5.16 -48.65 5.23
CA SER A 16 -6.20 -48.22 6.21
C SER A 16 -5.74 -48.10 7.68
N GLY A 17 -4.45 -48.31 7.96
CA GLY A 17 -3.88 -48.15 9.30
C GLY A 17 -3.73 -46.69 9.71
N THR A 18 -3.47 -46.45 11.00
CA THR A 18 -3.31 -45.10 11.55
C THR A 18 -1.98 -44.88 12.25
N ALA A 19 -1.45 -43.67 12.19
CA ALA A 19 -0.33 -43.19 12.99
C ALA A 19 -0.70 -41.89 13.72
N THR A 20 -0.02 -41.61 14.83
CA THR A 20 -0.19 -40.35 15.57
C THR A 20 1.00 -39.43 15.32
N VAL A 21 0.73 -38.18 15.03
CA VAL A 21 1.74 -37.15 14.76
C VAL A 21 1.52 -35.98 15.71
N SER A 22 2.56 -35.61 16.47
CA SER A 22 2.50 -34.46 17.38
C SER A 22 2.35 -33.15 16.62
N TYR A 23 1.69 -32.17 17.24
CA TYR A 23 1.68 -30.81 16.72
C TYR A 23 3.09 -30.21 16.70
N PRO A 24 3.47 -29.43 15.66
CA PRO A 24 4.72 -28.67 15.66
C PRO A 24 4.81 -27.70 16.85
N SER A 25 6.03 -27.31 17.23
CA SER A 25 6.25 -26.40 18.36
C SER A 25 5.46 -25.09 18.22
N GLY A 26 4.75 -24.70 19.29
CA GLY A 26 3.90 -23.51 19.30
C GLY A 26 2.60 -23.63 18.47
N ARG A 27 2.25 -24.83 18.00
CA ARG A 27 1.02 -25.08 17.23
C ARG A 27 0.01 -25.90 18.01
N SER A 28 -1.25 -25.80 17.59
CA SER A 28 -2.38 -26.52 18.16
C SER A 28 -3.39 -26.88 17.07
N LYS A 29 -4.46 -27.60 17.41
CA LYS A 29 -5.60 -27.83 16.50
C LYS A 29 -6.08 -26.52 15.85
N GLY A 30 -6.13 -25.45 16.64
CA GLY A 30 -6.55 -24.12 16.19
C GLY A 30 -5.72 -23.56 15.03
N SER A 31 -4.43 -23.93 14.95
CA SER A 31 -3.51 -23.46 13.92
C SER A 31 -3.80 -24.02 12.52
N TYR A 32 -4.64 -25.07 12.42
CA TYR A 32 -4.96 -25.78 11.17
C TYR A 32 -6.46 -25.76 10.84
N VAL A 33 -7.24 -24.96 11.57
CA VAL A 33 -8.68 -24.78 11.32
C VAL A 33 -8.87 -24.15 9.93
N GLY A 34 -9.77 -24.73 9.14
CA GLY A 34 -10.13 -24.23 7.80
C GLY A 34 -9.37 -24.86 6.62
N VAL A 35 -8.27 -25.61 6.85
CA VAL A 35 -7.54 -26.32 5.78
C VAL A 35 -8.18 -27.68 5.46
N GLY A 36 -8.84 -28.28 6.45
CA GLY A 36 -9.44 -29.61 6.31
C GLY A 36 -8.37 -30.68 6.08
N ASN A 37 -8.70 -31.68 5.25
CA ASN A 37 -7.85 -32.84 4.99
C ASN A 37 -7.20 -32.83 3.58
N LYS A 38 -6.96 -31.65 2.99
CA LYS A 38 -6.58 -31.55 1.58
C LYS A 38 -5.24 -30.84 1.41
N GLY A 39 -4.39 -31.38 0.54
CA GLY A 39 -3.13 -30.76 0.11
C GLY A 39 -1.91 -31.00 1.01
N HIS A 40 -2.07 -31.71 2.14
CA HIS A 40 -0.94 -32.09 2.99
C HIS A 40 -0.02 -33.08 2.27
N VAL A 41 1.28 -33.00 2.56
CA VAL A 41 2.30 -33.83 1.90
C VAL A 41 3.05 -34.64 2.94
N LEU A 42 3.16 -35.95 2.72
CA LEU A 42 3.98 -36.85 3.51
C LEU A 42 5.16 -37.32 2.65
N VAL A 43 6.38 -37.14 3.13
CA VAL A 43 7.60 -37.62 2.49
C VAL A 43 8.17 -38.78 3.31
N VAL A 44 8.36 -39.91 2.66
CA VAL A 44 8.91 -41.15 3.27
C VAL A 44 9.92 -41.76 2.32
N ASN A 45 11.19 -41.88 2.74
CA ASN A 45 12.28 -42.43 1.94
C ASN A 45 12.39 -41.82 0.53
N GLY A 46 12.15 -40.51 0.41
CA GLY A 46 12.16 -39.78 -0.87
C GLY A 46 10.87 -39.87 -1.70
N ASN A 47 9.92 -40.74 -1.34
CA ASN A 47 8.62 -40.80 -1.98
C ASN A 47 7.68 -39.75 -1.39
N THR A 48 6.88 -39.14 -2.26
CA THR A 48 5.93 -38.09 -1.90
C THR A 48 4.50 -38.62 -1.99
N TYR A 49 3.74 -38.45 -0.92
CA TYR A 49 2.34 -38.81 -0.81
C TYR A 49 1.52 -37.58 -0.47
N VAL A 50 0.29 -37.50 -0.99
CA VAL A 50 -0.56 -36.31 -0.88
C VAL A 50 -1.95 -36.67 -0.35
N SER A 51 -2.45 -35.87 0.59
CA SER A 51 -3.81 -35.97 1.14
C SER A 51 -4.85 -35.25 0.26
N PRO A 52 -6.06 -35.81 0.05
CA PRO A 52 -6.62 -37.01 0.69
C PRO A 52 -6.35 -38.31 -0.09
N THR A 53 -5.67 -38.24 -1.25
CA THR A 53 -5.53 -39.36 -2.18
C THR A 53 -4.80 -40.56 -1.56
N HIS A 54 -3.74 -40.30 -0.81
CA HIS A 54 -2.86 -41.35 -0.27
C HIS A 54 -3.03 -41.54 1.23
N PHE A 55 -3.47 -40.51 1.95
CA PHE A 55 -3.71 -40.54 3.40
C PHE A 55 -4.68 -39.43 3.78
N ALA A 56 -5.15 -39.45 5.02
CA ALA A 56 -5.99 -38.42 5.62
C ALA A 56 -5.45 -37.99 6.99
N LEU A 57 -5.62 -36.73 7.35
CA LEU A 57 -5.34 -36.16 8.67
C LEU A 57 -6.65 -35.79 9.38
N THR A 58 -6.71 -36.13 10.65
CA THR A 58 -7.72 -35.65 11.60
C THR A 58 -7.03 -34.87 12.71
N PHE A 59 -7.39 -33.59 12.86
CA PHE A 59 -6.84 -32.71 13.88
C PHE A 59 -7.65 -32.84 15.18
N ASN A 60 -7.15 -33.64 16.14
CA ASN A 60 -7.83 -33.86 17.41
C ASN A 60 -7.51 -32.76 18.43
N ALA A 61 -8.08 -32.85 19.63
CA ALA A 61 -7.70 -32.00 20.76
C ALA A 61 -6.18 -32.07 21.00
N ASN A 62 -5.57 -30.99 21.51
CA ASN A 62 -4.10 -30.88 21.61
C ASN A 62 -3.45 -32.06 22.36
N ALA A 63 -4.08 -32.57 23.42
CA ALA A 63 -3.59 -33.72 24.17
C ALA A 63 -3.63 -35.05 23.39
N SER A 64 -4.41 -35.13 22.31
CA SER A 64 -4.62 -36.31 21.47
C SER A 64 -3.94 -36.22 20.10
N ASN A 65 -3.20 -35.13 19.82
CA ASN A 65 -2.38 -34.94 18.62
C ASN A 65 -3.14 -35.12 17.28
N ILE A 66 -2.42 -35.24 16.17
CA ILE A 66 -2.99 -35.41 14.82
C ILE A 66 -3.03 -36.89 14.49
N THR A 67 -4.17 -37.40 14.02
CA THR A 67 -4.29 -38.77 13.49
C THR A 67 -4.07 -38.78 11.99
N LEU A 68 -3.05 -39.49 11.53
CA LEU A 68 -2.83 -39.81 10.12
C LEU A 68 -3.45 -41.18 9.81
N THR A 69 -4.35 -41.25 8.84
CA THR A 69 -4.99 -42.47 8.35
C THR A 69 -4.47 -42.79 6.96
N TRP A 70 -3.86 -43.96 6.78
CA TRP A 70 -3.25 -44.38 5.53
C TRP A 70 -4.31 -44.88 4.53
N GLY A 71 -4.13 -44.60 3.24
CA GLY A 71 -5.09 -44.99 2.22
C GLY A 71 -5.24 -46.51 2.08
N ALA A 72 -6.44 -46.97 1.73
CA ALA A 72 -6.76 -48.40 1.61
C ALA A 72 -6.00 -49.13 0.47
N GLY A 73 -5.46 -48.40 -0.50
CA GLY A 73 -4.68 -48.93 -1.62
C GLY A 73 -3.16 -48.71 -1.50
N MET A 74 -2.68 -48.28 -0.33
CA MET A 74 -1.30 -47.85 -0.17
C MET A 74 -0.36 -48.98 0.31
N PRO A 75 0.92 -48.99 -0.12
CA PRO A 75 1.90 -49.95 0.37
C PRO A 75 2.16 -49.77 1.87
N THR A 76 2.50 -50.87 2.54
CA THR A 76 2.88 -50.86 3.95
C THR A 76 4.20 -50.13 4.15
N ILE A 77 4.22 -49.17 5.07
CA ILE A 77 5.45 -48.53 5.55
C ILE A 77 5.88 -49.24 6.84
N ALA A 78 7.12 -49.72 6.90
CA ALA A 78 7.62 -50.50 8.03
C ALA A 78 7.77 -49.64 9.31
N SER A 79 7.62 -50.26 10.48
CA SER A 79 7.97 -49.65 11.76
C SER A 79 9.42 -49.16 11.78
N GLY A 80 9.70 -48.08 12.51
CA GLY A 80 11.03 -47.46 12.59
C GLY A 80 11.36 -46.53 11.44
N THR A 81 10.50 -46.41 10.42
CA THR A 81 10.70 -45.47 9.31
C THR A 81 10.47 -44.03 9.79
N THR A 82 11.38 -43.13 9.43
CA THR A 82 11.24 -41.69 9.65
C THR A 82 10.41 -41.06 8.53
N CYS A 83 9.42 -40.27 8.93
CA CYS A 83 8.50 -39.60 8.03
C CYS A 83 8.57 -38.08 8.27
N SER A 84 8.47 -37.31 7.19
CA SER A 84 8.32 -35.85 7.25
C SER A 84 6.94 -35.48 6.74
N LEU A 85 6.10 -34.89 7.59
CA LEU A 85 4.75 -34.46 7.25
C LEU A 85 4.70 -32.95 7.13
N GLN A 86 4.45 -32.48 5.92
CA GLN A 86 4.04 -31.11 5.63
C GLN A 86 2.55 -30.95 5.95
N ILE A 87 2.25 -30.06 6.89
CA ILE A 87 0.91 -29.76 7.34
C ILE A 87 0.56 -28.34 6.89
N ASN A 88 -0.24 -28.24 5.83
CA ASN A 88 -0.77 -26.96 5.35
C ASN A 88 -1.60 -26.26 6.42
N ARG A 89 -1.48 -24.93 6.46
CA ARG A 89 -2.22 -23.96 7.25
C ARG A 89 -2.99 -23.02 6.34
N LEU A 90 -4.06 -22.43 6.88
CA LEU A 90 -4.84 -21.44 6.17
C LEU A 90 -3.95 -20.23 5.87
N GLY A 91 -3.83 -19.88 4.59
CA GLY A 91 -2.91 -18.85 4.09
C GLY A 91 -2.10 -19.38 2.88
N PRO A 92 -1.63 -18.49 1.99
CA PRO A 92 -0.89 -18.90 0.79
C PRO A 92 0.36 -19.69 1.17
N ASP A 93 0.66 -20.79 0.46
CA ASP A 93 2.00 -21.38 0.49
C ASP A 93 3.00 -20.32 0.02
N ASP A 94 4.25 -20.38 0.47
CA ASP A 94 5.31 -19.40 0.15
C ASP A 94 5.71 -19.38 -1.35
N TYR A 95 4.81 -19.79 -2.22
CA TYR A 95 4.80 -19.48 -3.63
C TYR A 95 3.47 -18.80 -3.98
N ILE A 96 3.53 -17.47 -4.03
CA ILE A 96 2.61 -16.50 -4.66
C ILE A 96 1.65 -17.13 -5.71
N THR A 97 0.47 -17.59 -5.29
CA THR A 97 -0.80 -17.51 -6.05
C THR A 97 -1.99 -17.89 -5.16
N ARG A 98 -2.83 -16.91 -4.85
CA ARG A 98 -4.01 -17.01 -3.96
C ARG A 98 -5.21 -17.48 -4.80
N PRO A 99 -5.86 -18.64 -4.56
CA PRO A 99 -7.01 -19.06 -5.36
C PRO A 99 -8.28 -18.40 -4.79
N THR A 100 -8.90 -17.51 -5.56
CA THR A 100 -10.26 -17.04 -5.33
C THR A 100 -11.22 -17.69 -6.32
N THR A 101 -11.95 -18.69 -5.85
CA THR A 101 -13.12 -19.27 -6.51
C THR A 101 -13.99 -19.80 -5.36
N ASP A 102 -15.13 -19.25 -4.94
CA ASP A 102 -16.04 -18.26 -5.50
C ASP A 102 -16.62 -17.40 -4.37
N VAL A 103 -16.09 -16.19 -4.17
CA VAL A 103 -16.80 -15.17 -3.39
C VAL A 103 -16.90 -13.94 -4.28
N VAL A 104 -17.90 -13.95 -5.17
CA VAL A 104 -18.14 -12.94 -6.22
C VAL A 104 -18.21 -11.50 -5.66
N LYS A 105 -18.45 -11.36 -4.35
CA LYS A 105 -18.58 -10.06 -3.65
C LYS A 105 -17.43 -9.74 -2.68
N VAL A 106 -16.36 -10.53 -2.63
CA VAL A 106 -15.19 -10.25 -1.77
C VAL A 106 -13.97 -10.01 -2.64
N ILE A 107 -13.48 -8.77 -2.59
CA ILE A 107 -12.18 -8.40 -3.13
C ILE A 107 -11.12 -8.64 -2.05
N ASN A 108 -9.91 -9.00 -2.47
CA ASN A 108 -8.82 -9.05 -1.53
C ASN A 108 -8.13 -7.70 -1.47
N ALA A 109 -7.81 -7.27 -0.26
CA ALA A 109 -6.95 -6.11 -0.01
C ALA A 109 -5.77 -6.56 0.84
N SER A 110 -4.61 -5.97 0.57
CA SER A 110 -3.42 -6.11 1.39
C SER A 110 -3.33 -4.92 2.35
N VAL A 111 -3.00 -5.16 3.61
CA VAL A 111 -2.70 -4.05 4.53
C VAL A 111 -1.28 -3.59 4.26
N GLN A 112 -1.14 -2.32 3.89
CA GLN A 112 0.11 -1.67 3.53
C GLN A 112 0.43 -0.56 4.54
N LEU A 113 1.71 -0.43 4.86
CA LEU A 113 2.27 0.75 5.52
C LEU A 113 2.73 1.72 4.44
N ILE A 114 2.00 2.81 4.26
CA ILE A 114 2.32 3.88 3.32
C ILE A 114 3.16 4.90 4.09
N ASN A 115 4.47 4.89 3.86
CA ASN A 115 5.38 5.87 4.44
C ASN A 115 5.37 7.17 3.63
N LEU A 116 4.98 8.26 4.26
CA LEU A 116 4.93 9.60 3.65
C LEU A 116 6.16 10.45 4.02
N GLY A 117 7.11 9.88 4.76
CA GLY A 117 8.36 10.50 5.16
C GLY A 117 8.22 11.45 6.34
N SER A 118 9.23 12.30 6.50
CA SER A 118 9.25 13.41 7.46
C SER A 118 9.34 14.73 6.71
N PRO A 119 8.20 15.27 6.23
CA PRO A 119 8.21 16.43 5.37
C PRO A 119 8.71 17.67 6.11
N ASN A 120 9.48 18.51 5.44
CA ASN A 120 9.90 19.81 5.94
C ASN A 120 8.70 20.72 6.22
N VAL A 121 8.93 21.77 7.01
CA VAL A 121 7.95 22.84 7.25
C VAL A 121 7.45 23.38 5.91
N ALA A 122 6.12 23.61 5.81
CA ALA A 122 5.53 24.28 4.66
C ALA A 122 6.23 25.62 4.38
N ASP A 123 6.59 25.85 3.12
CA ASP A 123 7.36 27.00 2.69
C ASP A 123 6.55 27.79 1.67
N ALA A 124 5.99 28.93 2.07
CA ALA A 124 5.05 29.72 1.28
C ALA A 124 5.68 30.36 0.03
N ASP A 125 7.01 30.49 -0.02
CA ASP A 125 7.75 31.04 -1.16
C ASP A 125 8.83 30.08 -1.70
N GLY A 126 8.74 28.80 -1.32
CA GLY A 126 9.69 27.76 -1.72
C GLY A 126 9.79 27.55 -3.24
N VAL A 127 8.72 27.79 -4.02
CA VAL A 127 8.75 27.68 -5.49
C VAL A 127 9.11 29.01 -6.15
N ALA A 128 8.46 30.09 -5.71
CA ALA A 128 8.63 31.42 -6.27
C ALA A 128 8.57 32.47 -5.17
N ALA A 129 9.64 33.26 -5.07
CA ALA A 129 9.67 34.43 -4.22
C ALA A 129 8.66 35.48 -4.70
N SER A 130 8.24 36.36 -3.79
CA SER A 130 7.25 37.41 -4.06
C SER A 130 7.62 38.22 -5.30
N GLN A 131 6.72 38.27 -6.28
CA GLN A 131 6.96 38.94 -7.55
C GLN A 131 5.69 39.53 -8.18
N SER A 132 5.87 40.34 -9.21
CA SER A 132 4.79 40.77 -10.09
C SER A 132 4.86 40.01 -11.41
N VAL A 133 3.70 39.57 -11.89
CA VAL A 133 3.58 38.83 -13.15
C VAL A 133 2.69 39.66 -14.08
N THR A 134 3.22 40.02 -15.25
CA THR A 134 2.52 40.84 -16.25
C THR A 134 2.31 40.01 -17.50
N ILE A 135 1.07 39.63 -17.81
CA ILE A 135 0.75 38.62 -18.84
C ILE A 135 1.24 39.02 -20.23
N ALA A 136 1.25 40.32 -20.54
CA ALA A 136 1.70 40.83 -21.84
C ALA A 136 3.21 40.65 -22.09
N THR A 137 4.03 40.47 -21.05
CA THR A 137 5.49 40.45 -21.14
C THR A 137 6.13 39.22 -20.51
N THR A 138 5.56 38.74 -19.41
CA THR A 138 6.02 37.60 -18.61
C THR A 138 4.79 36.81 -18.12
N PRO A 139 4.13 36.01 -18.97
CA PRO A 139 2.95 35.25 -18.58
C PRO A 139 3.26 34.15 -17.55
N LEU A 140 4.54 33.81 -17.38
CA LEU A 140 5.02 32.86 -16.40
C LEU A 140 5.61 33.59 -15.19
N ALA A 141 5.26 33.12 -13.99
CA ALA A 141 6.02 33.43 -12.79
C ALA A 141 7.41 32.82 -12.89
N VAL A 142 8.41 33.56 -12.40
CA VAL A 142 9.79 33.07 -12.30
C VAL A 142 9.87 32.09 -11.14
N ILE A 143 10.37 30.88 -11.40
CA ILE A 143 10.66 29.87 -10.36
C ILE A 143 12.04 30.17 -9.77
N ASN A 144 12.04 30.92 -8.67
CA ASN A 144 13.23 31.43 -7.98
C ASN A 144 13.11 31.35 -6.45
N GLY A 145 12.19 30.53 -5.93
CA GLY A 145 12.03 30.29 -4.50
C GLY A 145 13.16 29.47 -3.88
N ALA A 146 13.11 29.26 -2.57
CA ALA A 146 14.17 28.58 -1.81
C ALA A 146 14.42 27.13 -2.25
N LEU A 147 13.41 26.45 -2.81
CA LEU A 147 13.49 25.08 -3.32
C LEU A 147 13.83 25.02 -4.82
N ALA A 148 13.99 26.18 -5.46
CA ALA A 148 14.27 26.28 -6.89
C ALA A 148 15.76 26.14 -7.19
N THR A 149 16.09 25.26 -8.13
CA THR A 149 17.42 25.21 -8.76
C THR A 149 17.25 25.13 -10.27
N SER A 150 17.92 26.01 -11.00
CA SER A 150 17.86 26.06 -12.47
C SER A 150 16.44 26.16 -13.04
N GLY A 151 15.56 26.92 -12.37
CA GLY A 151 14.17 27.14 -12.80
C GLY A 151 13.21 25.98 -12.49
N VAL A 152 13.62 24.99 -11.70
CA VAL A 152 12.77 23.89 -11.24
C VAL A 152 12.76 23.86 -9.72
N ALA A 153 11.59 23.90 -9.11
CA ALA A 153 11.44 23.68 -7.68
C ALA A 153 11.27 22.19 -7.40
N THR A 154 12.03 21.63 -6.46
CA THR A 154 11.95 20.20 -6.08
C THR A 154 11.58 20.07 -4.62
N PHE A 155 10.51 19.34 -4.33
CA PHE A 155 10.05 19.12 -2.97
C PHE A 155 10.73 17.90 -2.36
N ASP A 156 10.85 17.88 -1.04
CA ASP A 156 11.38 16.78 -0.25
C ASP A 156 10.47 15.54 -0.34
N VAL A 157 9.17 15.73 -0.26
CA VAL A 157 8.13 14.70 -0.49
C VAL A 157 7.07 15.22 -1.48
N PRO A 158 6.28 14.34 -2.12
CA PRO A 158 5.17 14.78 -2.96
C PRO A 158 4.11 15.46 -2.11
N ARG A 159 3.79 16.72 -2.40
CA ARG A 159 2.85 17.54 -1.60
C ARG A 159 2.17 18.62 -2.44
N ASN A 160 1.13 19.22 -1.90
CA ASN A 160 0.39 20.25 -2.62
C ASN A 160 1.17 21.55 -2.77
N VAL A 161 0.83 22.28 -3.84
CA VAL A 161 1.28 23.64 -4.05
C VAL A 161 0.30 24.61 -3.39
N VAL A 162 0.84 25.60 -2.68
CA VAL A 162 0.07 26.73 -2.15
C VAL A 162 0.59 28.02 -2.77
N ALA A 163 -0.29 29.00 -2.95
CA ALA A 163 0.09 30.30 -3.49
C ALA A 163 -0.86 31.40 -3.04
N ALA A 164 -0.36 32.63 -3.03
CA ALA A 164 -1.12 33.83 -2.75
C ALA A 164 -0.68 34.97 -3.68
N TRP A 165 -1.58 35.86 -4.04
CA TRP A 165 -1.31 37.02 -4.91
C TRP A 165 -2.38 38.11 -4.76
N THR A 166 -2.16 39.26 -5.38
CA THR A 166 -3.14 40.35 -5.46
C THR A 166 -3.98 40.29 -6.72
N GLY A 167 -5.23 40.75 -6.62
CA GLY A 167 -6.15 40.79 -7.75
C GLY A 167 -6.72 39.42 -8.11
N THR A 168 -7.78 39.43 -8.91
CA THR A 168 -8.48 38.21 -9.30
C THR A 168 -7.82 37.60 -10.54
N ALA A 169 -7.25 36.41 -10.39
CA ALA A 169 -6.63 35.65 -11.46
C ALA A 169 -6.79 34.15 -11.25
N VAL A 170 -6.51 33.39 -12.31
CA VAL A 170 -6.29 31.94 -12.24
C VAL A 170 -4.80 31.68 -12.36
N LEU A 171 -4.21 31.11 -11.32
CA LEU A 171 -2.90 30.45 -11.37
C LEU A 171 -3.06 29.05 -11.95
N THR A 172 -2.23 28.69 -12.93
CA THR A 172 -2.04 27.32 -13.44
C THR A 172 -0.59 26.89 -13.23
N VAL A 173 -0.39 25.80 -12.51
CA VAL A 173 0.90 25.22 -12.16
C VAL A 173 1.10 23.93 -12.94
N THR A 174 2.29 23.76 -13.51
CA THR A 174 2.73 22.54 -14.19
C THR A 174 4.00 22.02 -13.53
N GLY A 175 4.08 20.71 -13.39
CA GLY A 175 5.21 20.05 -12.79
C GLY A 175 5.16 18.55 -13.00
N THR A 176 5.79 17.78 -12.12
CA THR A 176 5.71 16.32 -12.14
C THR A 176 5.32 15.77 -10.79
N ASP A 177 4.72 14.58 -10.79
CA ASP A 177 4.57 13.77 -9.59
C ASP A 177 5.86 13.00 -9.26
N GLU A 178 5.80 12.19 -8.19
CA GLU A 178 6.93 11.39 -7.70
C GLU A 178 7.44 10.34 -8.69
N PHE A 179 6.62 9.95 -9.67
CA PHE A 179 6.98 8.99 -10.70
C PHE A 179 7.40 9.69 -12.00
N GLY A 180 7.49 11.02 -12.00
CA GLY A 180 7.90 11.81 -13.16
C GLY A 180 6.78 12.08 -14.17
N ASN A 181 5.54 11.71 -13.89
CA ASN A 181 4.43 12.04 -14.78
C ASN A 181 4.07 13.52 -14.66
N THR A 182 3.77 14.17 -15.79
CA THR A 182 3.34 15.57 -15.80
C THR A 182 2.02 15.73 -15.05
N VAL A 183 1.97 16.73 -14.17
CA VAL A 183 0.77 17.15 -13.43
C VAL A 183 0.51 18.62 -13.72
N VAL A 184 -0.75 18.95 -14.01
CA VAL A 184 -1.22 20.33 -14.13
C VAL A 184 -2.37 20.57 -13.16
N GLU A 185 -2.30 21.67 -12.42
CA GLU A 185 -3.35 22.15 -11.52
C GLU A 185 -3.66 23.62 -11.75
N SER A 186 -4.94 23.98 -11.80
CA SER A 186 -5.40 25.36 -11.86
C SER A 186 -6.26 25.70 -10.64
N SER A 187 -6.03 26.89 -10.10
CA SER A 187 -6.90 27.51 -9.11
C SER A 187 -8.27 27.90 -9.69
N ALA A 188 -9.24 28.13 -8.81
CA ALA A 188 -10.40 28.96 -9.17
C ALA A 188 -9.96 30.42 -9.33
N SER A 189 -10.78 31.22 -10.03
CA SER A 189 -10.55 32.66 -10.12
C SER A 189 -10.58 33.29 -8.73
N GLY A 190 -9.48 33.90 -8.30
CA GLY A 190 -9.33 34.40 -6.93
C GLY A 190 -7.96 35.01 -6.65
N THR A 191 -7.54 34.97 -5.39
CA THR A 191 -6.29 35.57 -4.86
C THR A 191 -5.35 34.54 -4.22
N SER A 192 -5.70 33.25 -4.28
CA SER A 192 -4.93 32.19 -3.63
C SER A 192 -5.21 30.83 -4.26
N LEU A 193 -4.26 29.93 -4.11
CA LEU A 193 -4.39 28.51 -4.40
C LEU A 193 -4.05 27.72 -3.13
N ALA A 194 -4.95 26.82 -2.74
CA ALA A 194 -4.64 25.68 -1.89
C ALA A 194 -4.81 24.42 -2.76
N GLY A 195 -3.68 23.91 -3.26
CA GLY A 195 -3.66 22.82 -4.23
C GLY A 195 -4.24 21.53 -3.67
N LYS A 196 -4.87 20.76 -4.55
CA LYS A 196 -5.49 19.46 -4.30
C LYS A 196 -4.65 18.31 -4.86
N LYS A 197 -3.70 18.60 -5.75
CA LYS A 197 -2.81 17.62 -6.36
C LYS A 197 -1.44 17.65 -5.71
N ALA A 198 -0.79 16.49 -5.65
CA ALA A 198 0.56 16.39 -5.13
C ALA A 198 1.61 16.51 -6.25
N PHE A 199 2.54 17.43 -6.07
CA PHE A 199 3.68 17.65 -6.95
C PHE A 199 4.96 17.17 -6.25
N LYS A 200 5.89 16.61 -7.02
CA LYS A 200 7.28 16.38 -6.60
C LYS A 200 8.20 17.47 -7.14
N THR A 201 7.92 17.95 -8.35
CA THR A 201 8.59 19.10 -8.93
C THR A 201 7.59 20.10 -9.49
N VAL A 202 7.96 21.36 -9.54
CA VAL A 202 7.24 22.43 -10.25
C VAL A 202 8.18 23.01 -11.30
N THR A 203 7.72 23.05 -12.54
CA THR A 203 8.51 23.47 -13.72
C THR A 203 7.94 24.70 -14.41
N SER A 204 6.66 25.01 -14.21
CA SER A 204 6.10 26.30 -14.62
C SER A 204 4.88 26.71 -13.79
N ALA A 205 4.65 28.02 -13.73
CA ALA A 205 3.48 28.62 -13.12
C ALA A 205 3.05 29.82 -13.97
N SER A 206 1.78 29.89 -14.35
CA SER A 206 1.23 30.94 -15.23
C SER A 206 -0.01 31.56 -14.64
N PHE A 207 -0.23 32.84 -14.91
CA PHE A 207 -1.42 33.57 -14.45
C PHE A 207 -2.32 33.94 -15.63
N SER A 208 -3.62 34.07 -15.39
CA SER A 208 -4.58 34.51 -16.41
C SER A 208 -4.75 36.03 -16.50
N ALA A 209 -4.18 36.78 -15.55
CA ALA A 209 -4.26 38.23 -15.45
C ALA A 209 -3.00 38.77 -14.74
N ASN A 210 -2.78 40.08 -14.81
CA ASN A 210 -1.67 40.71 -14.09
C ASN A 210 -1.89 40.58 -12.58
N VAL A 211 -0.85 40.20 -11.87
CA VAL A 211 -0.86 40.05 -10.41
C VAL A 211 0.40 40.66 -9.81
N THR A 212 0.34 41.05 -8.54
CA THR A 212 1.51 41.46 -7.76
C THR A 212 1.59 40.66 -6.46
N SER A 213 2.75 40.72 -5.80
CA SER A 213 3.02 39.99 -4.56
C SER A 213 2.71 38.50 -4.64
N ALA A 214 2.89 37.91 -5.83
CA ALA A 214 2.65 36.50 -6.07
C ALA A 214 3.74 35.67 -5.41
N THR A 215 3.37 34.81 -4.46
CA THR A 215 4.23 33.78 -3.87
C THR A 215 3.70 32.40 -4.22
N ILE A 216 4.60 31.44 -4.43
CA ILE A 216 4.25 30.05 -4.71
C ILE A 216 5.15 29.17 -3.86
N GLY A 217 4.56 28.17 -3.22
CA GLY A 217 5.21 27.38 -2.18
C GLY A 217 4.59 26.00 -1.98
N THR A 218 4.96 25.37 -0.88
CA THR A 218 4.49 24.04 -0.45
C THR A 218 3.49 24.16 0.71
N GLY A 219 2.49 23.29 0.74
CA GLY A 219 1.56 23.14 1.88
C GLY A 219 1.67 21.75 2.52
N ASP A 220 0.90 21.48 3.58
CA ASP A 220 1.01 20.23 4.36
C ASP A 220 0.19 19.05 3.81
N VAL A 221 -0.47 19.20 2.66
CA VAL A 221 -1.24 18.12 2.06
C VAL A 221 -0.30 17.19 1.28
N LEU A 222 -0.08 15.99 1.80
CA LEU A 222 0.85 14.99 1.29
C LEU A 222 0.20 14.10 0.21
N GLY A 223 0.96 13.78 -0.84
CA GLY A 223 0.52 12.88 -1.90
C GLY A 223 0.68 11.41 -1.52
N LEU A 224 -0.31 10.58 -1.88
CA LEU A 224 -0.19 9.14 -1.72
C LEU A 224 0.57 8.52 -2.91
N PRO A 225 1.49 7.57 -2.68
CA PRO A 225 2.23 6.87 -3.74
C PRO A 225 1.42 5.78 -4.44
N VAL A 226 0.21 5.53 -3.96
CA VAL A 226 -0.70 4.49 -4.44
C VAL A 226 -2.12 5.03 -4.49
N TYR A 227 -2.90 4.53 -5.45
CA TYR A 227 -4.32 4.86 -5.54
C TYR A 227 -5.11 4.39 -4.32
N LEU A 228 -5.74 5.34 -3.64
CA LEU A 228 -6.68 5.11 -2.56
C LEU A 228 -8.13 5.23 -3.08
N PRO A 229 -8.87 4.12 -3.26
CA PRO A 229 -10.21 4.17 -3.83
C PRO A 229 -11.27 4.72 -2.88
N ALA A 230 -11.04 4.68 -1.56
CA ALA A 230 -11.96 5.20 -0.56
C ALA A 230 -11.20 5.53 0.73
N THR A 231 -11.61 6.59 1.41
CA THR A 231 -10.95 7.07 2.65
C THR A 231 -11.04 6.05 3.79
N GLY A 232 -12.17 5.32 3.90
CA GLY A 232 -12.37 4.28 4.91
C GLY A 232 -11.46 3.05 4.77
N LEU A 233 -10.60 3.01 3.75
CA LEU A 233 -9.55 2.00 3.63
C LEU A 233 -8.28 2.37 4.40
N VAL A 234 -8.13 3.63 4.84
CA VAL A 234 -7.13 3.99 5.84
C VAL A 234 -7.63 3.54 7.20
N LEU A 235 -6.91 2.58 7.80
CA LEU A 235 -7.28 1.94 9.06
C LEU A 235 -6.69 2.70 10.24
N HIS A 236 -5.47 3.18 10.09
CA HIS A 236 -4.77 3.97 11.11
C HIS A 236 -3.85 5.00 10.47
N GLU A 237 -3.68 6.10 11.19
CA GLU A 237 -2.69 7.13 10.93
C GLU A 237 -1.66 7.06 12.06
N LEU A 238 -0.39 7.15 11.69
CA LEU A 238 0.72 7.13 12.61
C LEU A 238 1.55 8.39 12.46
N GLU A 239 1.89 8.97 13.61
CA GLU A 239 2.87 10.04 13.76
C GLU A 239 3.97 9.51 14.70
N ASP A 240 5.21 9.46 14.22
CA ASP A 240 6.36 8.92 14.95
C ASP A 240 6.13 7.51 15.54
N GLY A 241 5.39 6.68 14.79
CA GLY A 241 5.05 5.31 15.17
C GLY A 241 3.95 5.16 16.23
N ALA A 242 3.40 6.27 16.73
CA ALA A 242 2.26 6.31 17.62
C ALA A 242 0.97 6.63 16.85
N THR A 243 -0.19 6.30 17.42
CA THR A 243 -1.49 6.70 16.84
C THR A 243 -1.60 8.22 16.78
N ALA A 244 -1.80 8.75 15.58
CA ALA A 244 -1.96 10.19 15.37
C ALA A 244 -3.39 10.65 15.72
N THR A 245 -3.54 11.96 15.91
CA THR A 245 -4.87 12.58 15.82
C THR A 245 -5.29 12.59 14.36
N ALA A 246 -6.52 12.15 14.07
CA ALA A 246 -7.01 11.98 12.71
C ALA A 246 -6.87 13.26 11.88
N GLY A 247 -6.13 13.18 10.79
CA GLY A 247 -6.03 14.18 9.74
C GLY A 247 -7.16 14.07 8.73
N THR A 248 -6.96 14.72 7.58
CA THR A 248 -7.91 14.71 6.46
C THR A 248 -7.37 13.86 5.32
N VAL A 249 -8.03 12.73 5.05
CA VAL A 249 -7.73 11.87 3.90
C VAL A 249 -8.69 12.18 2.75
N VAL A 250 -8.16 12.28 1.53
CA VAL A 250 -8.95 12.40 0.30
C VAL A 250 -8.62 11.24 -0.64
N ALA A 251 -9.64 10.54 -1.10
CA ALA A 251 -9.50 9.45 -2.07
C ALA A 251 -9.05 9.97 -3.45
N GLY A 252 -8.37 9.11 -4.22
CA GLY A 252 -7.99 9.43 -5.60
C GLY A 252 -9.20 9.62 -6.50
N VAL A 253 -9.07 10.47 -7.51
CA VAL A 253 -10.18 10.72 -8.45
C VAL A 253 -10.46 9.50 -9.34
N THR A 254 -11.74 9.22 -9.56
CA THR A 254 -12.21 8.10 -10.41
C THR A 254 -12.49 8.51 -11.86
N THR A 255 -12.71 9.81 -12.10
CA THR A 255 -12.96 10.38 -13.43
C THR A 255 -11.67 10.81 -14.10
N LYS A 256 -11.71 11.02 -15.42
CA LYS A 256 -10.58 11.63 -16.15
C LYS A 256 -10.09 12.88 -15.43
N ALA A 257 -8.80 12.92 -15.11
CA ALA A 257 -8.20 14.05 -14.44
C ALA A 257 -8.23 15.31 -15.33
N THR A 258 -8.45 16.46 -14.71
CA THR A 258 -8.31 17.79 -15.33
C THR A 258 -7.47 18.68 -14.43
N ALA A 259 -7.23 19.92 -14.86
CA ALA A 259 -6.55 20.92 -14.05
C ALA A 259 -7.25 21.21 -12.70
N THR A 260 -8.55 20.93 -12.57
CA THR A 260 -9.34 21.32 -11.38
C THR A 260 -9.85 20.13 -10.58
N THR A 261 -9.64 18.89 -11.04
CA THR A 261 -9.94 17.69 -10.25
C THR A 261 -8.93 17.52 -9.11
N GLY A 262 -9.25 16.68 -8.12
CA GLY A 262 -8.28 16.27 -7.10
C GLY A 262 -7.12 15.43 -7.65
N ASP A 263 -6.27 14.96 -6.74
CA ASP A 263 -5.15 14.06 -7.04
C ASP A 263 -5.64 12.70 -7.56
N VAL A 264 -4.89 12.10 -8.49
CA VAL A 264 -5.25 10.81 -9.12
C VAL A 264 -5.04 9.63 -8.20
N ARG A 265 -4.17 9.74 -7.19
CA ARG A 265 -3.91 8.69 -6.19
C ARG A 265 -4.62 8.99 -4.87
N GLY A 266 -4.76 10.26 -4.53
CA GLY A 266 -5.32 10.73 -3.28
C GLY A 266 -4.28 11.45 -2.43
N THR A 267 -4.74 12.07 -1.36
CA THR A 267 -3.88 12.87 -0.48
C THR A 267 -4.21 12.65 0.99
N TYR A 268 -3.28 13.04 1.85
CA TYR A 268 -3.44 13.06 3.29
C TYR A 268 -2.87 14.35 3.86
N ASP A 269 -3.70 15.08 4.59
CA ASP A 269 -3.34 16.27 5.36
C ASP A 269 -3.28 15.87 6.85
N PRO A 270 -2.08 15.69 7.44
CA PRO A 270 -1.98 15.35 8.85
C PRO A 270 -2.58 16.46 9.73
N ASN A 271 -3.16 16.09 10.88
CA ASN A 271 -3.69 17.08 11.83
C ASN A 271 -2.58 17.89 12.54
N SER A 272 -1.31 17.52 12.33
CA SER A 272 -0.16 18.26 12.84
C SER A 272 0.63 18.82 11.66
N ALA A 273 1.16 20.03 11.81
CA ALA A 273 1.98 20.66 10.78
C ALA A 273 3.28 19.87 10.58
N CYS A 274 3.74 19.81 9.32
CA CYS A 274 5.02 19.24 8.96
C CYS A 274 6.17 20.07 9.57
N ASP A 275 7.25 19.42 10.02
CA ASP A 275 8.38 20.10 10.69
C ASP A 275 9.78 19.54 10.36
N GLY A 276 9.87 18.63 9.40
CA GLY A 276 11.10 17.95 8.99
C GLY A 276 11.56 16.86 9.95
N SER A 277 10.90 16.69 11.11
CA SER A 277 11.23 15.67 12.10
C SER A 277 10.14 14.60 12.22
N LYS A 278 8.87 15.01 12.34
CA LYS A 278 7.73 14.10 12.45
C LYS A 278 7.62 13.17 11.26
N GLY A 279 7.60 11.87 11.50
CA GLY A 279 7.36 10.85 10.48
C GLY A 279 5.87 10.53 10.36
N PHE A 280 5.32 10.63 9.14
CA PHE A 280 3.92 10.31 8.87
C PHE A 280 3.78 8.99 8.11
N VAL A 281 2.92 8.10 8.62
CA VAL A 281 2.64 6.79 8.00
C VAL A 281 1.15 6.50 8.04
N LEU A 282 0.60 5.95 6.95
CA LEU A 282 -0.76 5.41 6.92
C LEU A 282 -0.73 3.89 6.92
N VAL A 283 -1.59 3.26 7.73
CA VAL A 283 -1.91 1.84 7.63
C VAL A 283 -3.18 1.72 6.80
N ALA A 284 -3.10 1.20 5.58
CA ALA A 284 -4.24 1.17 4.67
C ALA A 284 -4.48 -0.22 4.04
N ALA A 285 -5.75 -0.61 3.92
CA ALA A 285 -6.18 -1.79 3.18
C ALA A 285 -6.26 -1.46 1.68
N ILE A 286 -5.21 -1.79 0.93
CA ILE A 286 -5.06 -1.46 -0.48
C ILE A 286 -5.36 -2.69 -1.37
N PRO A 287 -6.34 -2.60 -2.29
CA PRO A 287 -6.65 -3.68 -3.23
C PRO A 287 -5.51 -4.01 -4.20
N ASP A 288 -4.77 -2.99 -4.64
CA ASP A 288 -3.63 -3.12 -5.54
C ASP A 288 -2.58 -2.04 -5.25
N ALA A 289 -1.43 -2.43 -4.70
CA ALA A 289 -0.34 -1.52 -4.33
C ALA A 289 0.41 -0.92 -5.55
N SER A 290 0.23 -1.52 -6.74
CA SER A 290 0.82 -1.03 -7.99
C SER A 290 -0.07 -0.03 -8.72
N ASN A 291 -1.35 0.05 -8.35
CA ASN A 291 -2.30 0.97 -8.97
C ASN A 291 -1.91 2.43 -8.68
N ARG A 292 -1.85 3.24 -9.75
CA ARG A 292 -1.51 4.66 -9.71
C ARG A 292 -2.70 5.58 -9.98
N GLY A 293 -3.90 5.01 -10.11
CA GLY A 293 -5.13 5.73 -10.39
C GLY A 293 -5.32 5.99 -11.88
N VAL A 294 -6.17 6.96 -12.20
CA VAL A 294 -6.32 7.44 -13.57
C VAL A 294 -5.05 8.15 -14.04
N SER A 295 -4.86 8.27 -15.36
CA SER A 295 -3.75 9.04 -15.91
C SER A 295 -3.78 10.50 -15.45
N GLN A 296 -2.61 11.05 -15.16
CA GLN A 296 -2.46 12.47 -14.83
C GLN A 296 -2.92 13.36 -15.99
N TYR A 297 -3.35 14.57 -15.65
CA TYR A 297 -3.65 15.61 -16.64
C TYR A 297 -2.37 16.37 -17.00
N ALA A 298 -1.99 16.33 -18.27
CA ALA A 298 -0.74 16.90 -18.77
C ALA A 298 -0.90 18.27 -19.47
N GLY A 299 -2.10 18.88 -19.42
CA GLY A 299 -2.44 20.08 -20.19
C GLY A 299 -3.28 19.78 -21.42
#